data_AF-A0A1V2LXN4-F1
#
_entry.id   AF-A0A1V2LXN4-F1
#
_cell.length_a   1.000
_cell.length_b   1.000
_cell.length_c   1.000
_cell.angle_alpha   90.00
_cell.angle_beta   90.00
_cell.angle_gamma   90.00
#
_symmetry.space_group_name_H-M   'P 1'
#
loop_
_entity.id
_entity.type
_entity.pdbx_description
1 polymer ?
#
loop_
_entity_poly.entity_id
_entity_poly.type
_entity_poly.pdbx_seq_one_letter_code
_entity_poly.pdbx_strand_id
1 'polypeptide(L)'
;MDNLEELKRKYHEGYRCIFREQNDGFTIHLKNFEEEKLHTVFSNENMEIGAMENFLEDIEDYVKVTGHDSFCTQKESDIIVEKEEKTE
;
A
#
# COMPACT_ATOMS: atom_id res chain seq x y z
N MET A 1 -1.72 -15.18 -3.88
CA MET A 1 -1.65 -14.24 -2.74
C MET A 1 -0.30 -13.51 -2.67
N ASP A 2 0.71 -13.96 -3.43
CA ASP A 2 2.03 -13.35 -3.49
C ASP A 2 2.03 -11.87 -3.90
N ASN A 3 1.09 -11.43 -4.75
CA ASN A 3 1.08 -10.04 -5.23
C ASN A 3 0.59 -9.05 -4.17
N LEU A 4 -0.37 -9.45 -3.34
CA LEU A 4 -0.83 -8.62 -2.22
C LEU A 4 0.26 -8.46 -1.16
N GLU A 5 0.96 -9.54 -0.84
CA GLU A 5 2.08 -9.51 0.09
C GLU A 5 3.24 -8.69 -0.47
N GLU A 6 3.51 -8.80 -1.78
CA GLU A 6 4.48 -7.94 -2.45
C GLU A 6 4.10 -6.46 -2.40
N LEU A 7 2.84 -6.12 -2.67
CA LEU A 7 2.34 -4.75 -2.59
C LEU A 7 2.58 -4.17 -1.19
N LYS A 8 2.19 -4.90 -0.13
CA LYS A 8 2.42 -4.49 1.26
C LYS A 8 3.91 -4.30 1.55
N ARG A 9 4.75 -5.27 1.17
CA ARG A 9 6.21 -5.18 1.35
C ARG A 9 6.78 -3.96 0.64
N LYS A 10 6.37 -3.68 -0.60
CA LYS A 10 6.84 -2.50 -1.34
C LYS A 10 6.42 -1.20 -0.66
N TYR A 11 5.21 -1.15 -0.08
CA TYR A 11 4.77 -0.01 0.73
C TYR A 11 5.63 0.20 1.98
N HIS A 12 6.03 -0.87 2.67
CA HIS A 12 7.01 -0.86 3.76
C HIS A 12 8.41 -0.40 3.29
N GLU A 13 8.84 -0.80 2.10
CA GLU A 13 10.09 -0.34 1.47
C GLU A 13 10.03 1.14 1.01
N GLY A 14 8.93 1.86 1.25
CA GLY A 14 8.79 3.27 0.88
C GLY A 14 8.26 3.52 -0.53
N TYR A 15 7.83 2.48 -1.25
CA TYR A 15 7.14 2.67 -2.53
C TYR A 15 5.71 3.18 -2.32
N ARG A 16 5.24 4.03 -3.23
CA ARG A 16 3.86 4.53 -3.26
C ARG A 16 3.21 4.29 -4.60
N CYS A 17 1.94 3.94 -4.58
CA CYS A 17 1.13 3.88 -5.78
C CYS A 17 1.06 5.26 -6.44
N ILE A 18 1.47 5.31 -7.71
CA ILE A 18 1.38 6.50 -8.55
C ILE A 18 0.33 6.36 -9.65
N PHE A 19 -0.02 5.11 -10.00
CA PHE A 19 -0.99 4.82 -11.04
C PHE A 19 -1.53 3.40 -10.85
N ARG A 20 -2.83 3.22 -11.07
CA ARG A 20 -3.49 1.90 -11.10
C ARG A 20 -4.38 1.82 -12.32
N GLU A 21 -4.40 0.65 -12.97
CA GLU A 21 -5.26 0.36 -14.10
C GLU A 21 -5.97 -0.98 -13.93
N GLN A 22 -7.22 -1.03 -14.38
CA GLN A 22 -8.07 -2.22 -14.35
C GLN A 22 -8.48 -2.52 -15.79
N ASN A 23 -7.67 -3.33 -16.47
CA ASN A 23 -7.90 -3.78 -17.84
C ASN A 23 -8.13 -5.30 -17.84
N ASP A 24 -7.19 -6.09 -18.37
CA ASP A 24 -7.20 -7.58 -18.37
C ASP A 24 -6.93 -8.19 -16.98
N GLY A 25 -6.66 -7.33 -16.00
CA GLY A 25 -6.34 -7.61 -14.62
C GLY A 25 -6.13 -6.29 -13.90
N PHE A 26 -5.59 -6.35 -12.68
CA PHE A 26 -5.27 -5.17 -11.89
C PHE A 26 -3.77 -4.94 -11.90
N THR A 27 -3.35 -3.82 -12.50
CA THR A 27 -1.95 -3.39 -12.52
C THR A 27 -1.79 -2.16 -11.65
N ILE A 28 -0.81 -2.21 -10.75
CA ILE A 28 -0.47 -1.12 -9.83
C ILE A 28 0.98 -0.72 -10.10
N HIS A 29 1.19 0.53 -10.45
CA HIS A 29 2.51 1.11 -10.59
C HIS A 29 2.89 1.84 -9.32
N LEU A 30 3.98 1.39 -8.73
CA LEU A 30 4.56 1.91 -7.52
C LEU A 30 5.86 2.66 -7.85
N LYS A 31 6.11 3.76 -7.14
CA LYS A 31 7.36 4.52 -7.22
C LYS A 31 7.95 4.70 -5.83
N ASN A 32 9.23 4.38 -5.70
CA ASN A 32 10.04 4.84 -4.58
C ASN A 32 10.71 6.15 -5.02
N PHE A 33 10.42 7.23 -4.31
CA PHE A 33 10.95 8.55 -4.62
C PHE A 33 12.35 8.78 -4.07
N GLU A 34 12.77 8.01 -3.06
CA GLU A 34 14.11 8.08 -2.46
C GLU A 34 15.13 7.32 -3.32
N GLU A 35 14.77 6.13 -3.79
CA GLU A 35 15.63 5.31 -4.66
C GLU A 35 15.44 5.61 -6.16
N GLU A 36 14.47 6.46 -6.50
CA GLU A 36 14.03 6.74 -7.88
C GLU A 36 13.69 5.47 -8.70
N LYS A 37 13.18 4.45 -8.03
CA LYS A 37 12.81 3.15 -8.64
C LYS A 37 11.32 3.05 -8.90
N LEU A 38 10.98 2.36 -9.98
CA LEU A 38 9.60 1.98 -10.32
C LEU A 38 9.44 0.48 -10.10
N HIS A 39 8.31 0.08 -9.54
CA HIS A 39 7.92 -1.31 -9.38
C HIS A 39 6.47 -1.47 -9.84
N THR A 40 6.17 -2.53 -10.57
CA THR A 40 4.81 -2.79 -11.06
C THR A 40 4.34 -4.11 -10.47
N VAL A 41 3.17 -4.09 -9.84
CA VAL A 41 2.50 -5.28 -9.33
C VAL A 41 1.31 -5.56 -10.22
N PHE A 42 1.16 -6.79 -10.70
CA PHE A 42 0.06 -7.20 -11.55
C PHE A 42 -0.63 -8.44 -10.95
N SER A 43 -1.95 -8.41 -10.89
CA SER A 43 -2.76 -9.56 -10.52
C SER A 43 -3.90 -9.77 -11.52
N ASN A 44 -4.22 -11.02 -11.83
CA ASN A 44 -5.39 -11.39 -12.62
C ASN A 44 -6.46 -12.15 -11.81
N GLU A 45 -6.22 -12.36 -10.51
CA GLU A 45 -7.13 -13.13 -9.65
C GLU A 45 -8.11 -12.20 -8.93
N ASN A 46 -9.40 -12.27 -9.28
CA ASN A 46 -10.43 -11.35 -8.76
C ASN A 46 -10.46 -11.22 -7.22
N MET A 47 -10.22 -12.31 -6.48
CA MET A 47 -10.18 -12.26 -5.02
C MET A 47 -8.96 -11.50 -4.51
N GLU A 48 -7.80 -11.68 -5.16
CA GLU A 48 -6.58 -10.96 -4.81
C GLU A 48 -6.69 -9.48 -5.19
N ILE A 49 -7.24 -9.18 -6.36
CA ILE A 49 -7.52 -7.82 -6.84
C ILE A 49 -8.34 -7.05 -5.79
N GLY A 50 -9.46 -7.62 -5.33
CA GLY A 50 -10.29 -6.95 -4.32
C GLY A 50 -9.56 -6.68 -3.00
N ALA A 51 -8.65 -7.56 -2.60
CA ALA A 51 -7.83 -7.35 -1.40
C ALA A 51 -6.76 -6.26 -1.61
N MET A 52 -6.19 -6.16 -2.82
CA MET A 52 -5.23 -5.12 -3.18
C MET A 52 -5.91 -3.74 -3.27
N GLU A 53 -7.09 -3.67 -3.87
CA GLU A 53 -7.89 -2.44 -3.92
C GLU A 53 -8.25 -1.95 -2.51
N ASN A 54 -8.79 -2.84 -1.67
CA ASN A 54 -9.14 -2.51 -0.30
C ASN A 54 -7.94 -1.96 0.50
N PHE A 55 -6.76 -2.58 0.34
CA PHE A 55 -5.54 -2.09 0.98
C PHE A 55 -5.15 -0.67 0.52
N LEU A 56 -5.25 -0.38 -0.79
CA LEU A 56 -4.97 0.95 -1.31
C LEU A 56 -5.99 1.98 -0.81
N GLU A 57 -7.27 1.62 -0.78
CA GLU A 57 -8.33 2.49 -0.25
C GLU A 57 -8.14 2.82 1.22
N ASP A 58 -7.78 1.84 2.06
CA ASP A 58 -7.52 2.06 3.50
C ASP A 58 -6.38 3.08 3.71
N ILE A 59 -5.35 3.04 2.86
CA ILE A 59 -4.27 4.02 2.86
C ILE A 59 -4.77 5.38 2.40
N GLU A 60 -5.51 5.46 1.30
CA GLU A 60 -6.07 6.73 0.81
C GLU A 60 -6.97 7.40 1.86
N ASP A 61 -7.81 6.63 2.55
CA ASP A 61 -8.66 7.11 3.62
C ASP A 61 -7.84 7.58 4.83
N TYR A 62 -6.81 6.83 5.23
CA TYR A 62 -5.90 7.25 6.29
C TYR A 62 -5.20 8.57 5.96
N VAL A 63 -4.73 8.74 4.72
CA VAL A 63 -4.07 9.99 4.26
C VAL A 63 -5.07 11.16 4.23
N LYS A 64 -6.32 10.94 3.80
CA LYS A 64 -7.37 11.96 3.82
C LYS A 64 -7.68 12.43 5.25
N VAL A 65 -7.69 11.52 6.22
CA VAL A 65 -7.98 11.84 7.63
C VAL A 65 -6.81 12.55 8.30
N THR A 66 -5.57 12.14 8.02
CA THR A 66 -4.38 12.68 8.69
C THR A 66 -3.77 13.90 7.99
N GLY A 67 -4.14 14.16 6.73
CA GLY A 67 -3.63 15.27 5.93
C GLY A 67 -2.17 15.13 5.48
N HIS A 68 -1.53 14.01 5.80
CA HIS A 68 -0.16 13.69 5.42
C HIS A 68 -0.05 12.23 4.99
N ASP A 69 0.72 11.97 3.94
CA ASP A 69 1.17 10.61 3.60
C ASP A 69 2.16 10.16 4.69
N SER A 70 1.65 9.74 5.85
CA SER A 70 2.45 9.49 7.07
C SER A 70 3.39 8.28 6.94
N PHE A 71 3.38 7.61 5.79
CA PHE A 71 4.36 6.57 5.49
C PHE A 71 5.67 7.17 4.95
N CYS A 72 5.76 8.48 4.70
CA CYS A 72 7.03 9.16 4.44
C CYS A 72 7.84 9.27 5.74
N THR A 73 9.01 8.63 5.74
CA THR A 73 10.09 8.72 6.74
C THR A 73 9.94 7.84 7.99
N GLN A 74 10.43 6.60 7.88
CA GLN A 74 11.12 5.88 8.99
C GLN A 74 10.47 5.88 10.39
N LYS A 75 9.13 5.87 10.48
CA LYS A 75 8.38 5.73 11.74
C LYS A 75 7.35 4.61 11.64
N GLU A 76 7.79 3.45 11.20
CA GLU A 76 6.94 2.25 11.20
C GLU A 76 6.76 1.67 12.62
N SER A 77 7.52 2.13 13.61
CA SER A 77 7.50 1.57 14.97
C SER A 77 6.36 2.06 15.88
N ASP A 78 5.61 3.10 15.51
CA ASP A 78 4.57 3.66 16.40
C ASP A 78 3.13 3.26 16.03
N ILE A 79 2.83 2.95 14.76
CA ILE A 79 1.43 2.75 14.30
C ILE A 79 0.93 1.32 14.61
N ILE A 80 1.82 0.34 14.72
CA ILE A 80 1.44 -1.05 15.09
C ILE A 80 1.10 -1.14 16.59
N VAL A 81 1.62 -0.23 17.42
CA VAL A 81 1.41 -0.26 18.88
C VAL A 81 0.03 0.28 19.28
N GLU A 82 -0.53 1.25 18.56
CA GLU A 82 -1.80 1.88 18.98
C GLU A 82 -3.08 1.06 18.74
N LYS A 83 -3.00 -0.09 18.04
CA LYS A 83 -4.15 -1.00 17.87
C LYS A 83 -4.23 -2.13 18.90
N GLU A 84 -3.18 -2.40 19.68
CA GLU A 84 -3.22 -3.44 20.73
C GLU A 84 -3.66 -2.91 22.10
N GLU A 85 -3.65 -1.60 22.35
CA GLU A 85 -3.97 -1.02 23.67
C GLU A 85 -5.44 -0.57 23.84
N LYS A 86 -6.35 -0.98 22.95
CA LYS A 86 -7.81 -0.73 23.08
C LYS A 86 -8.63 -2.01 23.22
N THR A 87 -8.03 -3.07 23.73
CA THR A 87 -8.75 -4.30 24.12
C THR A 87 -8.19 -4.88 25.42
N GLU A 88 -8.05 -4.02 26.44
CA GLU A 88 -8.08 -4.43 27.85
C GLU A 88 -9.13 -3.61 28.62
#